data_AF-A0A1Q7ZQZ2-F1
#
_entry.id   AF-A0A1Q7ZQZ2-F1
#
_cell.length_a   1.000
_cell.length_b   1.000
_cell.length_c   1.000
_cell.angle_alpha   90.00
_cell.angle_beta   90.00
_cell.angle_gamma   90.00
#
_symmetry.space_group_name_H-M   'P 1'
#
loop_
_entity.id
_entity.type
_entity.pdbx_description
1 polymer ?
#
loop_
_entity_poly.entity_id
_entity_poly.type
_entity_poly.pdbx_seq_one_letter_code
_entity_poly.pdbx_strand_id
1 'polypeptide(L)'
;MQGSSVTSLSQAFPSNNTAGNLIVVFVRATSGQTVTVTDTASNTYALAVSQIQTTNSHQIYIFYATSVNNSSNTVTATFSGTNTKPWMAVFEYTGVSVLDKTASAQGSNALPNTGLTATTTSNNELVFAGLGLPSNAGTVTAGTGFQLLLQDAPPNTSRAATEGQITAVSSQYAGTFSLSAGTNWSAVVATFK
;
A
#
# COMPACT_ATOMS: atom_id res chain seq x y z
N MET A 1 -0.16 1.43 11.07
CA MET A 1 0.20 0.72 12.32
C MET A 1 1.30 -0.31 12.06
N GLN A 2 2.16 -0.58 13.04
CA GLN A 2 3.14 -1.68 13.01
C GLN A 2 2.80 -2.77 14.02
N GLY A 3 3.39 -3.96 13.87
CA GLY A 3 3.39 -5.03 14.87
C GLY A 3 4.77 -5.65 15.06
N SER A 4 4.89 -6.53 16.07
CA SER A 4 6.10 -7.30 16.34
C SER A 4 5.72 -8.72 16.75
N SER A 5 6.08 -9.70 15.93
CA SER A 5 5.77 -11.13 16.15
C SER A 5 4.28 -11.40 16.38
N VAL A 6 3.44 -10.94 15.44
CA VAL A 6 1.97 -11.05 15.49
C VAL A 6 1.42 -11.83 14.30
N THR A 7 0.23 -12.39 14.44
CA THR A 7 -0.50 -13.09 13.37
C THR A 7 -1.51 -12.19 12.65
N SER A 8 -1.76 -10.98 13.15
CA SER A 8 -2.64 -10.00 12.50
C SER A 8 -2.31 -8.57 12.90
N LEU A 9 -2.86 -7.62 12.14
CA LEU A 9 -2.91 -6.19 12.43
C LEU A 9 -4.34 -5.68 12.24
N SER A 10 -4.84 -4.83 13.14
CA SER A 10 -6.18 -4.24 13.05
C SER A 10 -6.14 -2.71 13.18
N GLN A 11 -6.62 -1.99 12.16
CA GLN A 11 -6.63 -0.53 12.10
C GLN A 11 -8.06 -0.02 11.92
N ALA A 12 -8.52 0.77 12.90
CA ALA A 12 -9.78 1.50 12.79
C ALA A 12 -9.61 2.74 11.91
N PHE A 13 -10.64 3.06 11.13
CA PHE A 13 -10.81 4.39 10.55
C PHE A 13 -11.17 5.39 11.67
N PRO A 14 -10.69 6.65 11.58
CA PRO A 14 -10.98 7.67 12.58
C PRO A 14 -12.44 8.16 12.53
N SER A 15 -13.15 7.90 11.43
CA SER A 15 -14.55 8.22 11.20
C SER A 15 -15.24 7.05 10.50
N ASN A 16 -16.58 7.09 10.43
CA ASN A 16 -17.32 6.14 9.61
C ASN A 16 -16.86 6.22 8.16
N ASN A 17 -16.71 5.06 7.51
CA ASN A 17 -16.59 5.03 6.06
C ASN A 17 -17.92 5.46 5.43
N THR A 18 -17.87 5.93 4.19
CA THR A 18 -19.04 6.31 3.39
C THR A 18 -19.33 5.21 2.39
N ALA A 19 -20.60 4.83 2.23
CA ALA A 19 -21.00 3.85 1.21
C ALA A 19 -20.59 4.33 -0.19
N GLY A 20 -20.05 3.42 -1.00
CA GLY A 20 -19.56 3.67 -2.35
C GLY A 20 -18.12 4.18 -2.45
N ASN A 21 -17.50 4.62 -1.35
CA ASN A 21 -16.09 5.01 -1.34
C ASN A 21 -15.17 3.80 -1.48
N LEU A 22 -14.01 4.00 -2.11
CA LEU A 22 -12.93 3.04 -2.16
C LEU A 22 -12.20 2.99 -0.82
N ILE A 23 -11.98 1.79 -0.32
CA ILE A 23 -11.03 1.50 0.75
C ILE A 23 -9.77 0.91 0.12
N VAL A 24 -8.62 1.51 0.41
CA VAL A 24 -7.29 0.98 0.03
C VAL A 24 -6.56 0.55 1.30
N VAL A 25 -6.00 -0.66 1.27
CA VAL A 25 -5.24 -1.24 2.38
C VAL A 25 -3.86 -1.64 1.87
N PHE A 26 -2.84 -0.96 2.38
CA PHE A 26 -1.46 -1.36 2.15
C PHE A 26 -1.00 -2.25 3.30
N VAL A 27 -0.36 -3.38 2.96
CA VAL A 27 0.20 -4.31 3.95
C VAL A 27 1.65 -4.62 3.59
N ARG A 28 2.55 -4.53 4.57
CA ARG A 28 3.90 -5.09 4.54
C ARG A 28 3.92 -6.33 5.44
N ALA A 29 4.50 -7.40 4.94
CA ALA A 29 4.67 -8.65 5.66
C ALA A 29 6.02 -9.32 5.40
N THR A 30 6.33 -10.37 6.18
CA THR A 30 7.36 -11.34 5.79
C THR A 30 6.92 -12.06 4.51
N SER A 31 7.84 -12.27 3.57
CA SER A 31 7.55 -12.94 2.30
C SER A 31 7.11 -14.40 2.48
N GLY A 32 6.28 -14.90 1.56
CA GLY A 32 5.82 -16.30 1.56
C GLY A 32 4.62 -16.55 2.46
N GLN A 33 4.10 -15.52 3.14
CA GLN A 33 2.87 -15.59 3.89
C GLN A 33 1.66 -15.30 3.01
N THR A 34 0.56 -16.02 3.25
CA THR A 34 -0.76 -15.60 2.76
C THR A 34 -1.27 -14.48 3.65
N VAL A 35 -1.80 -13.43 3.03
CA VAL A 35 -2.43 -12.30 3.73
C VAL A 35 -3.90 -12.23 3.33
N THR A 36 -4.80 -12.22 4.30
CA THR A 36 -6.24 -11.99 4.09
C THR A 36 -6.65 -10.69 4.76
N VAL A 37 -7.58 -9.95 4.14
CA VAL A 37 -8.09 -8.69 4.67
C VAL A 37 -9.60 -8.81 4.86
N THR A 38 -10.06 -8.52 6.07
CA THR A 38 -11.48 -8.41 6.44
C THR A 38 -11.70 -7.12 7.18
N ASP A 39 -12.96 -6.74 7.39
CA ASP A 39 -13.29 -5.61 8.24
C ASP A 39 -14.62 -5.80 8.97
N THR A 40 -14.92 -4.89 9.89
CA THR A 40 -16.15 -4.95 10.69
C THR A 40 -17.40 -4.52 9.92
N ALA A 41 -17.23 -3.89 8.74
CA ALA A 41 -18.30 -3.44 7.87
C ALA A 41 -18.75 -4.50 6.86
N SER A 42 -18.11 -5.68 6.86
CA SER A 42 -18.36 -6.79 5.91
C SER A 42 -18.07 -6.44 4.45
N ASN A 43 -17.07 -5.58 4.22
CA ASN A 43 -16.60 -5.31 2.86
C ASN A 43 -15.85 -6.52 2.28
N THR A 44 -15.94 -6.69 0.96
CA THR A 44 -15.20 -7.74 0.24
C THR A 44 -13.92 -7.15 -0.35
N TYR A 45 -12.76 -7.60 0.15
CA TYR A 45 -11.45 -7.13 -0.29
C TYR A 45 -10.87 -8.00 -1.42
N ALA A 46 -10.39 -7.34 -2.48
CA ALA A 46 -9.62 -7.95 -3.55
C ALA A 46 -8.15 -7.51 -3.47
N LEU A 47 -7.24 -8.37 -3.94
CA LEU A 47 -5.83 -8.02 -4.11
C LEU A 47 -5.66 -7.24 -5.41
N ALA A 48 -5.14 -6.02 -5.36
CA ALA A 48 -4.78 -5.27 -6.55
C ALA A 48 -3.41 -5.70 -7.10
N VAL A 49 -2.40 -5.70 -6.23
CA VAL A 49 -1.01 -5.99 -6.60
C VAL A 49 -0.21 -6.40 -5.38
N SER A 50 0.81 -7.23 -5.59
CA SER A 50 1.80 -7.56 -4.56
C SER A 50 3.20 -7.65 -5.14
N GLN A 51 4.21 -7.41 -4.32
CA GLN A 51 5.60 -7.53 -4.72
C GLN A 51 6.44 -8.07 -3.58
N ILE A 52 7.18 -9.14 -3.86
CA ILE A 52 8.20 -9.68 -2.97
C ILE A 52 9.53 -8.93 -3.16
N GLN A 53 10.26 -8.72 -2.08
CA GLN A 53 11.68 -8.42 -2.11
C GLN A 53 12.46 -9.65 -1.67
N THR A 54 13.16 -10.28 -2.61
CA THR A 54 13.75 -11.63 -2.41
C THR A 54 15.01 -11.64 -1.57
N THR A 55 15.70 -10.51 -1.42
CA THR A 55 16.97 -10.40 -0.67
C THR A 55 16.75 -10.16 0.83
N ASN A 56 15.73 -9.37 1.18
CA ASN A 56 15.36 -8.99 2.54
C ASN A 56 14.15 -9.79 3.05
N SER A 57 13.50 -10.56 2.19
CA SER A 57 12.40 -11.46 2.53
C SER A 57 11.19 -10.76 3.16
N HIS A 58 10.88 -9.56 2.66
CA HIS A 58 9.60 -8.91 2.90
C HIS A 58 8.75 -8.94 1.63
N GLN A 59 7.44 -8.78 1.80
CA GLN A 59 6.48 -8.69 0.71
C GLN A 59 5.45 -7.63 1.04
N ILE A 60 5.03 -6.89 0.01
CA ILE A 60 4.05 -5.83 0.14
C ILE A 60 2.84 -6.11 -0.74
N TYR A 61 1.69 -5.58 -0.33
CA TYR A 61 0.40 -5.82 -0.95
C TYR A 61 -0.43 -4.54 -0.93
N ILE A 62 -1.18 -4.31 -2.00
CA ILE A 62 -2.32 -3.38 -2.01
C ILE A 62 -3.58 -4.23 -2.15
N PHE A 63 -4.43 -4.18 -1.14
CA PHE A 63 -5.81 -4.67 -1.20
C PHE A 63 -6.77 -3.49 -1.34
N TYR A 64 -7.95 -3.76 -1.87
CA TYR A 64 -8.99 -2.75 -2.00
C TYR A 64 -10.38 -3.34 -1.88
N ALA A 65 -11.34 -2.52 -1.48
CA ALA A 65 -12.76 -2.83 -1.44
C ALA A 65 -13.58 -1.57 -1.74
N THR A 66 -14.82 -1.73 -2.21
CA THR A 66 -15.81 -0.66 -2.16
C THR A 66 -16.58 -0.76 -0.86
N SER A 67 -16.63 0.32 -0.10
CA SER A 67 -17.39 0.39 1.16
C SER A 67 -18.88 0.17 0.89
N VAL A 68 -19.50 -0.81 1.54
CA VAL A 68 -20.91 -1.16 1.32
C VAL A 68 -21.87 -0.36 2.21
N ASN A 69 -21.39 0.19 3.32
CA ASN A 69 -22.20 0.84 4.34
C ASN A 69 -21.58 2.17 4.81
N ASN A 70 -22.42 3.07 5.33
CA ASN A 70 -21.94 4.14 6.20
C ASN A 70 -21.78 3.61 7.62
N SER A 71 -20.56 3.25 8.01
CA SER A 71 -20.32 2.59 9.30
C SER A 71 -18.93 2.85 9.86
N SER A 72 -18.82 2.82 11.19
CA SER A 72 -17.53 2.65 11.85
C SER A 72 -16.89 1.35 11.35
N ASN A 73 -15.62 1.41 10.99
CA ASN A 73 -14.95 0.30 10.33
C ASN A 73 -13.55 0.09 10.87
N THR A 74 -13.23 -1.17 11.19
CA THR A 74 -11.90 -1.63 11.55
C THR A 74 -11.46 -2.71 10.59
N VAL A 75 -10.41 -2.40 9.82
CA VAL A 75 -9.80 -3.33 8.87
C VAL A 75 -8.79 -4.20 9.59
N THR A 76 -8.81 -5.51 9.34
CA THR A 76 -7.88 -6.48 9.88
C THR A 76 -7.16 -7.23 8.76
N ALA A 77 -5.83 -7.14 8.74
CA ALA A 77 -4.98 -8.01 7.93
C ALA A 77 -4.54 -9.22 8.77
N THR A 78 -4.82 -10.43 8.31
CA THR A 78 -4.44 -11.69 8.97
C THR A 78 -3.37 -12.40 8.14
N PHE A 79 -2.36 -12.93 8.82
CA PHE A 79 -1.22 -13.63 8.21
C PHE A 79 -1.34 -15.14 8.44
N SER A 80 -0.91 -15.96 7.48
CA SER A 80 -0.86 -17.43 7.61
C SER A 80 0.06 -17.95 8.72
N GLY A 81 0.90 -17.09 9.30
CA GLY A 81 1.73 -17.38 10.46
C GLY A 81 2.30 -16.11 11.08
N THR A 82 3.16 -16.27 12.08
CA THR A 82 3.74 -15.14 12.81
C THR A 82 4.59 -14.25 11.91
N ASN A 83 4.32 -12.95 11.95
CA ASN A 83 5.02 -11.92 11.21
C ASN A 83 5.81 -11.04 12.18
N THR A 84 7.12 -10.93 11.97
CA THR A 84 8.01 -10.26 12.93
C THR A 84 7.99 -8.75 12.79
N LYS A 85 7.74 -8.22 11.59
CA LYS A 85 7.75 -6.76 11.33
C LYS A 85 6.64 -6.33 10.37
N PRO A 86 5.36 -6.68 10.62
CA PRO A 86 4.28 -6.25 9.75
C PRO A 86 4.02 -4.76 9.90
N TRP A 87 3.49 -4.18 8.83
CA TRP A 87 2.94 -2.82 8.84
C TRP A 87 1.69 -2.76 7.98
N MET A 88 0.71 -1.96 8.38
CA MET A 88 -0.53 -1.77 7.65
C MET A 88 -0.95 -0.30 7.65
N ALA A 89 -1.49 0.17 6.54
CA ALA A 89 -2.11 1.48 6.41
C ALA A 89 -3.44 1.34 5.67
N VAL A 90 -4.42 2.15 6.06
CA VAL A 90 -5.78 2.15 5.48
C VAL A 90 -6.14 3.55 5.03
N PHE A 91 -6.77 3.66 3.87
CA PHE A 91 -7.18 4.92 3.26
C PHE A 91 -8.58 4.78 2.68
N GLU A 92 -9.32 5.88 2.67
CA GLU A 92 -10.63 5.97 2.04
C GLU A 92 -10.62 7.07 0.99
N TYR A 93 -11.13 6.78 -0.20
CA TYR A 93 -11.21 7.71 -1.32
C TYR A 93 -12.61 7.76 -1.90
N THR A 94 -13.03 8.95 -2.28
CA THR A 94 -14.31 9.18 -2.96
C THR A 94 -14.09 9.36 -4.46
N GLY A 95 -15.12 9.05 -5.26
CA GLY A 95 -15.13 9.29 -6.71
C GLY A 95 -14.36 8.28 -7.56
N VAL A 96 -13.67 7.31 -6.94
CA VAL A 96 -13.01 6.17 -7.60
C VAL A 96 -13.31 4.91 -6.80
N SER A 97 -13.44 3.75 -7.43
CA SER A 97 -13.73 2.48 -6.76
C SER A 97 -13.29 1.23 -7.51
N VAL A 98 -12.93 1.36 -8.79
CA VAL A 98 -12.60 0.24 -9.66
C VAL A 98 -11.10 0.23 -9.95
N LEU A 99 -10.42 -0.88 -9.64
CA LEU A 99 -9.03 -1.08 -10.05
C LEU A 99 -8.89 -0.97 -11.58
N ASP A 100 -7.88 -0.24 -12.05
CA ASP A 100 -7.56 -0.17 -13.46
C ASP A 100 -6.21 -0.80 -13.79
N LYS A 101 -5.10 -0.12 -13.48
CA LYS A 101 -3.75 -0.58 -13.84
C LYS A 101 -2.88 -0.78 -12.63
N THR A 102 -1.91 -1.68 -12.76
CA THR A 102 -0.90 -1.92 -11.74
C THR A 102 0.48 -2.05 -12.36
N ALA A 103 1.49 -1.79 -11.55
CA ALA A 103 2.88 -2.14 -11.83
C ALA A 103 3.60 -2.43 -10.51
N SER A 104 4.67 -3.20 -10.59
CA SER A 104 5.48 -3.52 -9.43
C SER A 104 6.91 -3.84 -9.81
N ALA A 105 7.82 -3.56 -8.89
CA ALA A 105 9.24 -3.84 -9.07
C ALA A 105 9.93 -4.00 -7.72
N GLN A 106 11.13 -4.58 -7.76
CA GLN A 106 12.06 -4.58 -6.63
C GLN A 106 13.44 -4.15 -7.12
N GLY A 107 14.28 -3.68 -6.21
CA GLY A 107 15.65 -3.27 -6.54
C GLY A 107 16.50 -3.02 -5.31
N SER A 108 17.71 -2.51 -5.55
CA SER A 108 18.71 -2.20 -4.52
C SER A 108 19.45 -0.91 -4.87
N ASN A 109 18.87 0.22 -4.49
CA ASN A 109 19.41 1.57 -4.73
C ASN A 109 18.62 2.60 -3.88
N ALA A 110 18.89 3.89 -4.06
CA ALA A 110 18.21 4.98 -3.33
C ALA A 110 16.99 5.56 -4.06
N LEU A 111 16.62 5.00 -5.22
CA LEU A 111 15.56 5.50 -6.11
C LEU A 111 14.55 4.38 -6.44
N PRO A 112 13.73 3.92 -5.47
CA PRO A 112 12.65 2.98 -5.75
C PRO A 112 11.71 3.50 -6.84
N ASN A 113 11.39 2.62 -7.78
CA ASN A 113 10.49 2.90 -8.89
C ASN A 113 9.70 1.62 -9.22
N THR A 114 8.38 1.73 -9.33
CA THR A 114 7.50 0.58 -9.61
C THR A 114 7.57 0.08 -11.06
N GLY A 115 8.19 0.85 -11.95
CA GLY A 115 7.94 0.79 -13.38
C GLY A 115 6.64 1.50 -13.76
N LEU A 116 6.50 1.82 -15.05
CA LEU A 116 5.28 2.40 -15.60
C LEU A 116 4.16 1.35 -15.64
N THR A 117 2.96 1.75 -15.25
CA THR A 117 1.73 1.02 -15.58
C THR A 117 1.52 1.00 -17.09
N ALA A 118 0.62 0.13 -17.56
CA ALA A 118 -0.03 0.40 -18.84
C ALA A 118 -0.82 1.72 -18.77
N THR A 119 -1.18 2.27 -19.94
CA THR A 119 -1.98 3.51 -20.00
C THR A 119 -3.31 3.30 -19.28
N THR A 120 -3.62 4.23 -18.38
CA THR A 120 -4.88 4.22 -17.63
C THR A 120 -6.07 4.42 -18.58
N THR A 121 -7.23 3.94 -18.16
CA THR A 121 -8.45 3.90 -18.97
C THR A 121 -9.41 5.02 -18.63
N SER A 122 -9.08 5.84 -17.62
CA SER A 122 -9.78 7.06 -17.28
C SER A 122 -8.82 8.21 -17.04
N ASN A 123 -9.34 9.43 -17.22
CA ASN A 123 -8.59 10.66 -16.95
C ASN A 123 -8.48 10.94 -15.46
N ASN A 124 -9.55 10.67 -14.72
CA ASN A 124 -9.64 10.94 -13.29
C ASN A 124 -9.39 9.65 -12.52
N GLU A 125 -8.12 9.36 -12.25
CA GLU A 125 -7.74 8.20 -11.45
C GLU A 125 -6.96 8.60 -10.20
N LEU A 126 -7.18 7.84 -9.12
CA LEU A 126 -6.22 7.76 -8.02
C LEU A 126 -5.06 6.87 -8.47
N VAL A 127 -3.84 7.36 -8.33
CA VAL A 127 -2.62 6.55 -8.40
C VAL A 127 -2.10 6.40 -6.97
N PHE A 128 -2.13 5.18 -6.45
CA PHE A 128 -1.67 4.85 -5.11
C PHE A 128 -0.45 3.93 -5.19
N ALA A 129 0.66 4.33 -4.57
CA ALA A 129 1.88 3.55 -4.54
C ALA A 129 2.31 3.22 -3.11
N GLY A 130 2.98 2.09 -2.97
CA GLY A 130 3.48 1.59 -1.70
C GLY A 130 4.88 1.04 -1.83
N LEU A 131 5.66 1.20 -0.76
CA LEU A 131 7.07 0.86 -0.66
C LEU A 131 7.31 0.01 0.57
N GLY A 132 8.06 -1.08 0.40
CA GLY A 132 8.58 -1.92 1.48
C GLY A 132 10.10 -1.80 1.57
N LEU A 133 10.62 -1.71 2.81
CA LEU A 133 12.05 -1.53 3.07
C LEU A 133 12.54 -2.42 4.23
N PRO A 134 13.86 -2.68 4.32
CA PRO A 134 14.53 -3.28 5.48
C PRO A 134 14.40 -2.41 6.73
N SER A 135 14.48 -3.03 7.91
CA SER A 135 14.24 -2.34 9.19
C SER A 135 15.19 -1.19 9.52
N ASN A 136 16.37 -1.18 8.91
CA ASN A 136 17.39 -0.15 9.10
C ASN A 136 17.33 0.97 8.03
N ALA A 137 16.33 0.95 7.15
CA ALA A 137 16.17 2.02 6.16
C ALA A 137 15.86 3.36 6.84
N GLY A 138 16.32 4.44 6.21
CA GLY A 138 16.08 5.82 6.62
C GLY A 138 14.68 6.32 6.23
N THR A 139 14.53 7.64 6.22
CA THR A 139 13.29 8.31 5.81
C THR A 139 13.06 8.20 4.31
N VAL A 140 11.78 8.23 3.94
CA VAL A 140 11.29 8.20 2.56
C VAL A 140 10.76 9.58 2.18
N THR A 141 11.08 10.03 0.98
CA THR A 141 10.46 11.19 0.33
C THR A 141 9.60 10.72 -0.84
N ALA A 142 8.44 11.34 -1.02
CA ALA A 142 7.55 11.05 -2.14
C ALA A 142 8.17 11.44 -3.49
N GLY A 143 7.66 10.80 -4.53
CA GLY A 143 7.99 11.08 -5.91
C GLY A 143 7.49 12.45 -6.36
N THR A 144 8.03 12.92 -7.48
CA THR A 144 7.57 14.18 -8.07
C THR A 144 6.10 14.06 -8.49
N GLY A 145 5.26 14.97 -8.04
CA GLY A 145 3.80 14.96 -8.32
C GLY A 145 2.97 14.14 -7.34
N PHE A 146 3.62 13.33 -6.48
CA PHE A 146 2.97 12.55 -5.45
C PHE A 146 3.00 13.26 -4.09
N GLN A 147 2.02 12.95 -3.25
CA GLN A 147 2.02 13.30 -1.84
C GLN A 147 2.40 12.09 -1.01
N LEU A 148 3.34 12.25 -0.08
CA LEU A 148 3.63 11.21 0.90
C LEU A 148 2.43 11.10 1.85
N LEU A 149 1.79 9.94 1.90
CA LEU A 149 0.58 9.72 2.70
C LEU A 149 0.93 9.25 4.11
N LEU A 150 1.77 8.22 4.20
CA LEU A 150 2.21 7.67 5.47
C LEU A 150 3.57 6.99 5.30
N GLN A 151 4.39 7.01 6.36
CA GLN A 151 5.58 6.18 6.44
C GLN A 151 5.79 5.64 7.86
N ASP A 152 6.37 4.45 7.96
CA ASP A 152 7.02 3.98 9.18
C ASP A 152 8.48 4.42 9.15
N ALA A 153 8.87 5.39 9.96
CA ALA A 153 10.20 5.97 10.01
C ALA A 153 10.96 5.56 11.30
N PRO A 154 12.30 5.76 11.38
CA PRO A 154 13.03 5.58 12.63
C PRO A 154 12.36 6.31 13.81
N PRO A 155 12.30 5.70 15.01
CA PRO A 155 13.02 4.51 15.48
C PRO A 155 12.29 3.17 15.29
N ASN A 156 11.15 3.11 14.57
CA ASN A 156 10.39 1.88 14.36
C ASN A 156 11.17 0.83 13.55
N THR A 157 10.61 -0.32 13.18
CA THR A 157 11.37 -1.29 12.35
C THR A 157 10.60 -1.96 11.22
N SER A 158 9.31 -1.68 11.07
CA SER A 158 8.46 -2.25 10.01
C SER A 158 8.40 -1.31 8.80
N ARG A 159 9.59 -0.92 8.30
CA ARG A 159 9.77 0.16 7.33
C ARG A 159 8.94 -0.03 6.07
N ALA A 160 8.03 0.91 5.85
CA ALA A 160 7.22 1.04 4.66
C ALA A 160 6.79 2.49 4.47
N ALA A 161 6.36 2.84 3.27
CA ALA A 161 5.75 4.13 2.97
C ALA A 161 4.67 3.97 1.91
N THR A 162 3.73 4.91 1.87
CA THR A 162 2.73 5.04 0.82
C THR A 162 2.69 6.47 0.32
N GLU A 163 2.42 6.61 -0.98
CA GLU A 163 2.22 7.91 -1.62
C GLU A 163 0.99 7.84 -2.55
N GLY A 164 0.42 9.01 -2.85
CA GLY A 164 -0.75 9.11 -3.70
C GLY A 164 -0.76 10.34 -4.57
N GLN A 165 -1.40 10.22 -5.72
CA GLN A 165 -1.68 11.32 -6.65
C GLN A 165 -3.08 11.14 -7.24
N ILE A 166 -3.82 12.25 -7.40
CA ILE A 166 -5.03 12.28 -8.23
C ILE A 166 -4.65 12.82 -9.59
N THR A 167 -5.08 12.13 -10.64
CA THR A 167 -4.74 12.45 -12.02
C THR A 167 -5.94 13.07 -12.74
N ALA A 168 -5.67 13.78 -13.83
CA ALA A 168 -6.70 14.41 -14.68
C ALA A 168 -6.55 14.05 -16.16
N VAL A 169 -5.61 13.16 -16.50
CA VAL A 169 -5.28 12.76 -17.86
C VAL A 169 -4.97 11.25 -17.86
N SER A 170 -5.50 10.54 -18.84
CA SER A 170 -5.11 9.14 -19.07
C SER A 170 -3.65 9.07 -19.51
N SER A 171 -2.83 8.32 -18.78
CA SER A 171 -1.39 8.21 -19.04
C SER A 171 -0.83 6.94 -18.39
N GLN A 172 0.49 6.76 -18.49
CA GLN A 172 1.22 5.78 -17.72
C GLN A 172 1.75 6.43 -16.43
N TYR A 173 1.69 5.69 -15.33
CA TYR A 173 2.12 6.18 -14.02
C TYR A 173 3.12 5.23 -13.37
N ALA A 174 4.01 5.77 -12.55
CA ALA A 174 4.90 4.98 -11.70
C ALA A 174 4.92 5.60 -10.31
N GLY A 175 4.86 4.76 -9.28
CA GLY A 175 5.26 5.17 -7.94
C GLY A 175 6.78 5.34 -7.92
N THR A 176 7.24 6.48 -7.41
CA THR A 176 8.67 6.78 -7.34
C THR A 176 8.98 7.32 -5.97
N PHE A 177 10.01 6.80 -5.31
CA PHE A 177 10.40 7.26 -3.99
C PHE A 177 11.86 7.68 -4.00
N SER A 178 12.25 8.52 -3.04
CA SER A 178 13.66 8.83 -2.78
C SER A 178 14.03 8.43 -1.36
N LEU A 179 15.18 7.79 -1.21
CA LEU A 179 15.72 7.31 0.06
C LEU A 179 16.99 8.07 0.41
N SER A 180 17.22 8.31 1.70
CA SER A 180 18.45 8.91 2.21
C SER A 180 19.72 8.06 1.97
N ALA A 181 19.56 6.75 1.78
CA ALA A 181 20.62 5.82 1.42
C ALA A 181 20.07 4.65 0.60
N GLY A 182 20.92 4.05 -0.22
CA GLY A 182 20.54 2.88 -1.02
C GLY A 182 20.29 1.65 -0.16
N THR A 183 19.22 0.92 -0.46
CA THR A 183 18.87 -0.32 0.25
C THR A 183 17.99 -1.19 -0.66
N ASN A 184 17.74 -2.44 -0.23
CA ASN A 184 16.79 -3.31 -0.92
C ASN A 184 15.37 -2.75 -0.77
N TRP A 185 14.57 -2.79 -1.81
CA TRP A 185 13.21 -2.28 -1.78
C TRP A 185 12.29 -3.14 -2.65
N SER A 186 11.01 -3.23 -2.24
CA SER A 186 9.90 -3.63 -3.11
C SER A 186 8.95 -2.44 -3.24
N ALA A 187 8.41 -2.23 -4.43
CA ALA A 187 7.47 -1.16 -4.70
C ALA A 187 6.30 -1.68 -5.54
N VAL A 188 5.10 -1.16 -5.29
CA VAL A 188 3.88 -1.46 -6.02
C VAL A 188 3.12 -0.16 -6.30
N VAL A 189 2.42 -0.10 -7.43
CA VAL A 189 1.46 0.95 -7.74
C VAL A 189 0.17 0.32 -8.26
N ALA A 190 -0.95 0.91 -7.87
CA ALA A 190 -2.28 0.59 -8.38
C ALA A 190 -3.02 1.89 -8.72
N THR A 191 -3.72 1.89 -9.85
CA THR A 191 -4.60 2.99 -10.25
C THR A 191 -6.06 2.60 -10.09
N PHE A 192 -6.90 3.55 -9.72
CA PHE A 192 -8.32 3.35 -9.48
C PHE A 192 -9.14 4.45 -10.16
N LYS A 193 -10.22 4.07 -10.83
CA LYS A 193 -11.18 4.94 -11.52
C LYS A 193 -12.57 4.85 -10.92
#